data_AF-A0A975T5B6-F1
#
_entry.id   AF-A0A975T5B6-F1
#
_cell.length_a   1.000
_cell.length_b   1.000
_cell.length_c   1.000
_cell.angle_alpha   90.00
_cell.angle_beta   90.00
_cell.angle_gamma   90.00
#
_symmetry.space_group_name_H-M   'P 1'
#
loop_
_entity.id
_entity.type
_entity.pdbx_description
1 polymer ?
#
loop_
_entity_poly.entity_id
_entity_poly.type
_entity_poly.pdbx_seq_one_letter_code
_entity_poly.pdbx_strand_id
1 'polypeptide(L)'
;MYLIKTGRKFNWNILNFFGSSSSPVQEVKKQQKVHDYSHLIWGIDYVFDWLQQEQKACMTAWGKDIKAGDQIILKKDNQSHRYQIEEIDYYSDPADMWIALLKQIG
;
A
#
# COMPACT_ATOMS: atom_id res chain seq x y z
N MET A 1 18.76 -7.96 17.46
CA MET A 1 18.59 -6.51 17.66
C MET A 1 17.13 -6.18 17.36
N TYR A 2 16.32 -6.03 18.41
CA TYR A 2 14.88 -5.78 18.30
C TYR A 2 14.65 -4.27 18.27
N LEU A 3 14.28 -3.74 17.11
CA LEU A 3 13.61 -2.46 16.95
C LEU A 3 12.35 -2.88 16.18
N ILE A 4 11.13 -2.76 16.68
CA ILE A 4 10.47 -1.52 17.09
C ILE A 4 9.54 -1.83 18.27
N LYS A 5 9.73 -1.12 19.39
CA LYS A 5 8.71 -0.99 20.44
C LYS A 5 7.47 -0.35 19.84
N THR A 6 6.35 -1.03 19.96
CA THR A 6 4.99 -0.51 19.72
C THR A 6 4.83 0.90 20.32
N GLY A 7 4.42 1.86 19.49
CA GLY A 7 4.35 3.26 19.93
C GLY A 7 3.69 4.26 18.98
N ARG A 8 3.08 3.85 17.88
CA ARG A 8 2.09 4.68 17.18
C ARG A 8 0.79 3.90 17.15
N LYS A 9 -0.19 4.40 17.91
CA LYS A 9 -1.59 4.04 17.73
C LYS A 9 -1.91 4.38 16.28
N PHE A 10 -2.01 3.36 15.43
CA PHE A 10 -2.57 3.51 14.09
C PHE A 10 -3.94 4.17 14.29
N ASN A 11 -4.10 5.40 13.82
CA ASN A 11 -5.30 6.16 14.10
C ASN A 11 -6.34 5.73 13.06
N TRP A 12 -7.26 4.85 13.45
CA TRP A 12 -8.36 4.36 12.60
C TRP A 12 -9.30 5.48 12.09
N ASN A 13 -9.07 6.74 12.47
CA ASN A 13 -9.79 7.90 11.95
C ASN A 13 -9.59 8.17 10.45
N ILE A 14 -8.70 7.46 9.75
CA ILE A 14 -8.65 7.48 8.28
C ILE A 14 -9.93 6.88 7.67
N LEU A 15 -10.53 5.87 8.32
CA LEU A 15 -11.80 5.27 7.90
C LEU A 15 -13.01 6.22 8.08
N ASN A 16 -12.89 7.26 8.91
CA ASN A 16 -13.95 8.26 9.11
C ASN A 16 -13.84 9.47 8.18
N PHE A 17 -12.84 9.52 7.28
CA PHE A 17 -12.69 10.61 6.32
C PHE A 17 -13.51 10.41 5.02
N PHE A 18 -14.17 9.27 4.84
CA PHE A 18 -15.15 9.08 3.75
C PHE A 18 -16.50 9.74 4.09
N GLY A 19 -16.46 11.04 4.37
CA GLY A 19 -17.62 11.92 4.24
C GLY A 19 -17.97 12.05 2.77
N SER A 20 -18.93 11.22 2.34
CA SER A 20 -19.58 11.20 1.03
C SER A 20 -19.49 12.52 0.25
N SER A 21 -18.67 12.53 -0.79
CA SER A 21 -18.90 13.38 -1.96
C SER A 21 -18.74 12.51 -3.20
N SER A 22 -19.82 11.82 -3.56
CA SER A 22 -19.95 11.11 -4.83
C SER A 22 -20.01 12.12 -5.96
N SER A 23 -18.84 12.54 -6.45
CA SER A 23 -18.74 13.07 -7.81
C SER A 23 -18.78 11.89 -8.79
N PRO A 24 -19.55 11.95 -9.88
CA PRO A 24 -19.54 10.93 -10.91
C PRO A 24 -18.23 11.06 -11.68
N VAL A 25 -17.16 10.46 -11.17
CA VAL A 25 -15.88 10.39 -11.89
C VAL A 25 -16.03 9.34 -12.98
N GLN A 26 -16.10 9.83 -14.21
CA GLN A 26 -16.04 9.00 -15.41
C GLN A 26 -14.78 8.12 -15.33
N GLU A 27 -14.96 6.80 -15.35
CA GLU A 27 -13.89 5.81 -15.49
C GLU A 27 -13.22 5.98 -16.86
N VAL A 28 -12.29 6.92 -16.95
CA VAL A 28 -11.21 6.82 -17.93
C VAL A 28 -10.46 5.56 -17.54
N LYS A 29 -10.44 4.54 -18.43
CA LYS A 29 -9.60 3.33 -18.29
C LYS A 29 -8.13 3.76 -18.13
N LYS A 30 -7.73 4.14 -16.92
CA LYS A 30 -6.35 4.43 -16.57
C LYS A 30 -5.60 3.11 -16.68
N GLN A 31 -4.53 3.12 -17.46
CA GLN A 31 -3.62 1.98 -17.53
C GLN A 31 -3.08 1.73 -16.12
N GLN A 32 -3.47 0.61 -15.54
CA GLN A 32 -2.97 0.13 -14.25
C GLN A 32 -1.50 -0.22 -14.45
N LYS A 33 -0.61 0.42 -13.69
CA LYS A 33 0.82 0.12 -13.74
C LYS A 33 1.13 -1.04 -12.81
N VAL A 34 2.17 -1.79 -13.17
CA VAL A 34 2.74 -2.82 -12.30
C VAL A 34 4.07 -2.30 -11.78
N HIS A 35 4.20 -2.27 -10.45
CA HIS A 35 5.39 -1.82 -9.75
C HIS A 35 6.12 -3.02 -9.16
N ASP A 36 7.36 -3.24 -9.59
CA ASP A 36 8.14 -4.40 -9.20
C ASP A 36 9.01 -4.09 -7.97
N TYR A 37 8.58 -4.59 -6.81
CA TYR A 37 9.26 -4.47 -5.52
C TYR A 37 10.00 -5.77 -5.17
N SER A 38 10.14 -6.73 -6.10
CA SER A 38 10.75 -8.04 -5.84
C SER A 38 12.24 -8.00 -5.48
N HIS A 39 12.92 -6.89 -5.83
CA HIS A 39 14.33 -6.66 -5.57
C HIS A 39 14.58 -5.84 -4.28
N LEU A 40 13.51 -5.36 -3.63
CA LEU A 40 13.60 -4.50 -2.45
C LEU A 40 13.58 -5.31 -1.16
N ILE A 41 14.14 -4.73 -0.09
CA ILE A 41 14.37 -5.41 1.20
C ILE A 41 13.28 -5.01 2.21
N TRP A 42 12.54 -6.00 2.71
CA TRP A 42 11.55 -5.82 3.77
C TRP A 42 12.21 -5.28 5.06
N GLY A 43 11.56 -4.30 5.69
CA GLY A 43 12.04 -3.59 6.87
C GLY A 43 13.03 -2.46 6.58
N ILE A 44 13.49 -2.31 5.33
CA ILE A 44 14.39 -1.23 4.90
C ILE A 44 13.67 -0.35 3.86
N ASP A 45 13.34 -0.93 2.70
CA ASP A 45 12.73 -0.21 1.59
C ASP A 45 11.20 -0.16 1.69
N TYR A 46 10.62 -1.15 2.35
CA TYR A 46 9.19 -1.22 2.61
C TYR A 46 8.88 -2.01 3.88
N VAL A 47 7.73 -1.72 4.48
CA VAL A 47 7.11 -2.51 5.55
C VAL A 47 5.77 -3.02 5.04
N PHE A 48 5.45 -4.27 5.35
CA PHE A 48 4.24 -4.95 4.90
C PHE A 48 3.64 -5.72 6.08
N ASP A 49 2.38 -5.41 6.40
CA ASP A 49 1.63 -5.97 7.52
C ASP A 49 0.34 -6.62 7.02
N TRP A 50 0.17 -7.92 7.29
CA TRP A 50 -1.02 -8.67 6.89
C TRP A 50 -2.19 -8.41 7.84
N LEU A 51 -3.35 -8.02 7.28
CA LEU A 51 -4.59 -7.80 8.00
C LEU A 51 -5.43 -9.08 7.91
N GLN A 52 -5.17 -10.01 8.86
CA GLN A 52 -5.74 -11.37 8.86
C GLN A 52 -7.28 -11.42 8.73
N GLN A 53 -7.99 -10.40 9.18
CA GLN A 53 -9.46 -10.36 9.17
C GLN A 53 -10.06 -10.11 7.78
N GLU A 54 -9.32 -9.49 6.86
CA GLU A 54 -9.88 -8.97 5.60
C GLU A 54 -9.21 -9.52 4.33
N GLN A 55 -8.22 -10.42 4.45
CA GLN A 55 -7.36 -10.84 3.33
C GLN A 55 -6.70 -9.64 2.61
N LYS A 56 -6.41 -8.60 3.37
CA LYS A 56 -5.73 -7.38 2.91
C LYS A 56 -4.39 -7.24 3.60
N ALA A 57 -3.57 -6.33 3.09
CA ALA A 57 -2.34 -5.93 3.73
C ALA A 57 -2.20 -4.41 3.74
N CYS A 58 -1.53 -3.89 4.75
CA CYS A 58 -1.04 -2.53 4.74
C CYS A 58 0.43 -2.54 4.31
N MET A 59 0.82 -1.64 3.42
CA MET A 59 2.21 -1.48 3.01
C MET A 59 2.62 -0.02 3.09
N THR A 60 3.76 0.24 3.72
CA THR A 60 4.44 1.55 3.67
C THR A 60 5.72 1.38 2.89
N ALA A 61 5.95 2.22 1.89
CA ALA A 61 7.17 2.16 1.10
C ALA A 61 7.50 3.49 0.44
N TRP A 62 8.64 3.52 -0.23
CA TRP A 62 9.10 4.62 -1.05
C TRP A 62 8.79 4.33 -2.53
N GLY A 63 8.51 5.35 -3.32
CA GLY A 63 8.26 5.24 -4.75
C GLY A 63 7.39 6.38 -5.28
N LYS A 64 7.59 6.72 -6.55
CA LYS A 64 6.83 7.78 -7.23
C LYS A 64 5.77 7.17 -8.15
N ASP A 65 4.75 7.96 -8.43
CA ASP A 65 3.68 7.63 -9.38
C ASP A 65 2.88 6.35 -9.08
N ILE A 66 2.93 5.85 -7.85
CA ILE A 66 2.09 4.74 -7.36
C ILE A 66 0.67 5.25 -7.19
N LYS A 67 -0.36 4.55 -7.68
CA LYS A 67 -1.77 4.99 -7.58
C LYS A 67 -2.72 3.84 -7.24
N ALA A 68 -3.89 4.18 -6.69
CA ALA A 68 -4.98 3.22 -6.54
C ALA A 68 -5.32 2.56 -7.90
N GLY A 69 -5.53 1.25 -7.87
CA GLY A 69 -5.71 0.40 -9.04
C GLY A 69 -4.43 -0.18 -9.63
N ASP A 70 -3.25 0.36 -9.31
CA ASP A 70 -1.97 -0.24 -9.72
C ASP A 70 -1.72 -1.57 -8.99
N GLN A 71 -0.71 -2.30 -9.45
CA GLN A 71 -0.28 -3.57 -8.86
C GLN A 71 1.12 -3.47 -8.30
N ILE A 72 1.38 -4.19 -7.21
CA ILE A 72 2.70 -4.37 -6.61
C ILE A 72 3.08 -5.84 -6.68
N ILE A 73 4.30 -6.13 -7.13
CA ILE A 73 4.91 -7.46 -7.05
C ILE A 73 5.89 -7.48 -5.88
N LEU A 74 5.67 -8.36 -4.91
CA LEU A 74 6.60 -8.61 -3.82
C LEU A 74 7.18 -10.02 -3.94
N LYS A 75 8.47 -10.17 -3.59
CA LYS A 75 9.10 -11.48 -3.46
C LYS A 75 9.16 -11.89 -1.99
N LYS A 76 8.52 -13.00 -1.65
CA LYS A 76 8.57 -13.59 -0.31
C LYS A 76 8.82 -15.10 -0.45
N ASP A 77 9.75 -15.64 0.33
CA ASP A 77 10.07 -17.08 0.34
C ASP A 77 10.35 -17.65 -1.06
N ASN A 78 11.04 -16.87 -1.90
CA ASN A 78 11.34 -17.17 -3.30
C ASN A 78 10.12 -17.27 -4.24
N GLN A 79 8.93 -16.90 -3.77
CA GLN A 79 7.71 -16.78 -4.55
C GLN A 79 7.37 -15.32 -4.81
N SER A 80 6.78 -15.04 -5.97
CA SER A 80 6.29 -13.70 -6.31
C SER A 80 4.80 -13.62 -6.02
N HIS A 81 4.42 -12.63 -5.22
CA HIS A 81 3.04 -12.35 -4.86
C HIS A 81 2.60 -11.03 -5.48
N ARG A 82 1.37 -10.99 -5.99
CA ARG A 82 0.80 -9.79 -6.58
C ARG A 82 -0.28 -9.22 -5.70
N TYR A 83 -0.28 -7.90 -5.61
CA TYR A 83 -1.25 -7.15 -4.85
C TYR A 83 -1.78 -6.00 -5.70
N GLN A 84 -3.09 -5.78 -5.66
CA GLN A 84 -3.70 -4.58 -6.20
C GLN A 84 -3.79 -3.52 -5.09
N ILE A 85 -3.48 -2.28 -5.42
CA ILE A 85 -3.65 -1.13 -4.54
C ILE A 85 -5.13 -0.74 -4.53
N GLU A 86 -5.80 -0.90 -3.40
CA GLU A 86 -7.18 -0.44 -3.22
C GLU A 86 -7.22 1.05 -2.86
N GLU A 87 -6.40 1.42 -1.87
CA GLU A 87 -6.31 2.79 -1.34
C GLU A 87 -4.84 3.16 -1.14
N ILE A 88 -4.52 4.44 -1.28
CA ILE A 88 -3.16 4.96 -1.08
C ILE A 88 -3.19 6.40 -0.57
N ASP A 89 -2.34 6.67 0.41
CA ASP A 89 -2.03 8.00 0.91
C ASP A 89 -0.54 8.29 0.76
N TYR A 90 -0.19 9.55 0.57
CA TYR A 90 1.20 10.01 0.42
C TYR A 90 1.61 10.85 1.62
N TYR A 91 2.84 10.69 2.05
CA TYR A 91 3.46 11.59 3.02
C TYR A 91 4.05 12.80 2.29
N SER A 92 3.97 13.98 2.91
CA SER A 92 4.58 15.20 2.38
C SER A 92 6.09 15.27 2.62
N ASP A 93 6.57 14.57 3.65
CA ASP A 93 7.99 14.46 4.00
C ASP A 93 8.27 13.09 4.65
N PRO A 94 9.07 12.22 4.01
CA PRO A 94 9.67 12.39 2.68
C PRO A 94 8.62 12.28 1.56
N ALA A 95 8.78 13.10 0.51
CA ALA A 95 7.75 13.34 -0.53
C ALA A 95 7.47 12.15 -1.47
N ASP A 96 8.28 11.10 -1.40
CA ASP A 96 8.15 9.87 -2.17
C ASP A 96 7.74 8.67 -1.31
N MET A 97 7.39 8.89 -0.04
CA MET A 97 6.85 7.84 0.82
C MET A 97 5.33 7.82 0.79
N TRP A 98 4.78 6.62 0.81
CA TRP A 98 3.35 6.38 0.77
C TRP A 98 2.97 5.20 1.66
N ILE A 99 1.68 5.14 1.99
CA ILE A 99 1.06 4.01 2.68
C ILE A 99 -0.16 3.57 1.86
N ALA A 100 -0.31 2.27 1.65
CA ALA A 100 -1.34 1.72 0.81
C ALA A 100 -2.04 0.51 1.45
N LEU A 101 -3.34 0.40 1.18
CA LEU A 101 -4.12 -0.80 1.42
C LEU A 101 -4.06 -1.68 0.17
N LEU A 102 -3.64 -2.92 0.38
CA LEU A 102 -3.36 -3.89 -0.65
C LEU A 102 -4.31 -5.07 -0.55
N LYS A 103 -4.78 -5.54 -1.71
CA LYS A 103 -5.54 -6.79 -1.84
C LYS A 103 -4.74 -7.77 -2.68
N GLN A 104 -4.56 -9.00 -2.18
CA GLN A 104 -3.87 -10.02 -2.94
C GLN A 104 -4.66 -10.41 -4.19
N ILE A 105 -3.97 -10.54 -5.33
CA ILE A 105 -4.53 -10.92 -6.62
C ILE A 105 -3.76 -12.13 -7.20
N GLY A 106 -3.94 -13.29 -6.57
CA GLY A 106 -3.29 -14.55 -6.95
C GLY A 106 -2.04 -14.87 -6.12
#